data_AF-A0A3M9ZKK5-F1
#
_entry.id   AF-A0A3M9ZKK5-F1
#
_cell.length_a   1.000
_cell.length_b   1.000
_cell.length_c   1.000
_cell.angle_alpha   90.00
_cell.angle_beta   90.00
_cell.angle_gamma   90.00
#
_symmetry.space_group_name_H-M   'P 1'
#
loop_
_entity.id
_entity.type
_entity.pdbx_description
1 polymer ?
#
loop_
_entity_poly.entity_id
_entity_poly.type
_entity_poly.pdbx_seq_one_letter_code
_entity_poly.pdbx_strand_id
1 'polypeptide(L)'
;MAFGKGRAISTQNQGGMPPRLPPDSPYGGAIRDTKEYAAKIRDNPTDCPMFPNINRPNGAAETLCYMQGYLAGRIESVGERPTREQMRAIRHDVMHDDAVREIVVGMQDTTLYLPGDPLP
;
A
#
# COMPACT_ATOMS: atom_id res chain seq x y z
N MET A 1 52.40 -9.69 -0.70
CA MET A 1 51.00 -10.07 -0.45
C MET A 1 50.26 -8.83 0.02
N ALA A 2 49.44 -8.22 -0.84
CA ALA A 2 48.69 -7.01 -0.55
C ALA A 2 47.26 -7.39 -0.14
N PHE A 3 46.88 -7.13 1.11
CA PHE A 3 45.51 -7.29 1.57
C PHE A 3 44.68 -6.07 1.16
N GLY A 4 43.71 -6.32 0.27
CA GLY A 4 42.80 -5.32 -0.25
C GLY A 4 41.92 -4.72 0.85
N LYS A 5 41.83 -3.39 0.84
CA LYS A 5 40.91 -2.59 1.65
C LYS A 5 39.47 -3.09 1.43
N GLY A 6 38.82 -3.46 2.53
CA GLY A 6 37.40 -3.78 2.57
C GLY A 6 36.57 -2.63 2.04
N ARG A 7 35.66 -2.94 1.12
CA ARG A 7 34.66 -2.02 0.57
C ARG A 7 33.85 -1.41 1.70
N ALA A 8 33.78 -0.08 1.70
CA ALA A 8 32.81 0.67 2.47
C ALA A 8 31.39 0.17 2.14
N ILE A 9 30.69 -0.32 3.15
CA ILE A 9 29.27 -0.61 3.10
C ILE A 9 28.59 0.75 2.97
N SER A 10 28.14 1.09 1.76
CA SER A 10 27.40 2.32 1.50
C SER A 10 26.03 2.20 2.19
N THR A 11 25.92 2.87 3.33
CA THR A 11 24.68 3.18 4.03
C THR A 11 23.83 4.11 3.18
N GLN A 12 23.14 3.57 2.18
CA GLN A 12 22.03 4.28 1.55
C GLN A 12 20.79 4.18 2.43
N ASN A 13 20.84 4.96 3.51
CA ASN A 13 19.68 5.31 4.31
C ASN A 13 18.85 6.32 3.48
N GLN A 14 17.94 5.82 2.64
CA GLN A 14 16.98 6.66 1.92
C GLN A 14 15.56 6.43 2.46
N GLY A 15 15.40 6.76 3.74
CA GLY A 15 14.11 7.01 4.38
C GLY A 15 13.47 8.34 3.97
N GLY A 16 13.85 8.91 2.82
CA GLY A 16 13.20 10.10 2.28
C GLY A 16 11.80 9.78 1.77
N MET A 17 10.87 10.71 1.99
CA MET A 17 9.54 10.73 1.38
C MET A 17 9.69 10.52 -0.13
N PRO A 18 8.97 9.58 -0.76
CA PRO A 18 9.07 9.39 -2.20
C PRO A 18 8.61 10.66 -2.92
N PRO A 19 9.22 10.99 -4.07
CA PRO A 19 8.78 12.11 -4.88
C PRO A 19 7.32 11.88 -5.29
N ARG A 20 6.51 12.95 -5.28
CA ARG A 20 5.13 12.88 -5.82
C ARG A 20 5.20 12.59 -7.32
N LEU A 21 4.22 11.84 -7.82
CA LEU A 21 4.10 11.64 -9.26
C LEU A 21 3.76 12.97 -9.95
N PRO A 22 4.25 13.18 -11.18
CA PRO A 22 3.79 14.28 -12.01
C PRO A 22 2.27 14.21 -12.22
N PRO A 23 1.58 15.35 -12.33
CA PRO A 23 0.13 15.38 -12.56
C PRO A 23 -0.28 14.68 -13.86
N ASP A 24 0.58 14.70 -14.88
CA ASP A 24 0.34 14.05 -16.17
C ASP A 24 0.82 12.60 -16.21
N SER A 25 1.01 11.97 -15.05
CA SER A 25 1.44 10.58 -14.98
C SER A 25 0.37 9.65 -15.60
N PRO A 26 0.74 8.71 -16.47
CA PRO A 26 -0.21 7.74 -17.04
C PRO A 26 -0.83 6.83 -15.96
N TYR A 27 -0.22 6.75 -14.77
CA TYR A 27 -0.71 5.97 -13.63
C TYR A 27 -1.76 6.71 -12.78
N GLY A 28 -2.07 7.98 -13.08
CA GLY A 28 -3.04 8.76 -12.32
C GLY A 28 -4.43 8.11 -12.27
N GLY A 29 -4.87 7.52 -13.39
CA GLY A 29 -6.11 6.74 -13.44
C GLY A 29 -6.05 5.51 -12.54
N ALA A 30 -4.98 4.70 -12.63
CA ALA A 30 -4.81 3.50 -11.80
C ALA A 30 -4.80 3.82 -10.29
N ILE A 31 -4.18 4.93 -9.89
CA ILE A 31 -4.17 5.41 -8.51
C ILE A 31 -5.58 5.79 -8.06
N ARG A 32 -6.26 6.66 -8.82
CA ARG A 32 -7.61 7.14 -8.50
C ARG A 32 -8.58 5.96 -8.39
N ASP A 33 -8.61 5.09 -9.39
CA ASP A 33 -9.52 3.94 -9.43
C ASP A 33 -9.26 2.98 -8.25
N THR A 34 -8.02 2.89 -7.76
CA THR A 34 -7.70 2.10 -6.57
C THR A 34 -8.21 2.73 -5.28
N LYS A 35 -8.10 4.06 -5.15
CA LYS A 35 -8.61 4.81 -3.99
C LYS A 35 -10.14 4.81 -3.94
N GLU A 36 -10.78 5.03 -5.08
CA GLU A 36 -12.24 4.92 -5.21
C GLU A 36 -12.74 3.51 -4.88
N TYR A 37 -11.99 2.49 -5.31
CA TYR A 37 -12.30 1.10 -4.96
C TYR A 37 -12.13 0.83 -3.46
N ALA A 38 -11.09 1.39 -2.83
CA ALA A 38 -10.91 1.34 -1.38
C ALA A 38 -12.13 1.96 -0.67
N ALA A 39 -12.52 3.19 -1.03
CA ALA A 39 -13.67 3.85 -0.43
C ALA A 39 -14.96 3.02 -0.54
N LYS A 40 -15.18 2.39 -1.71
CA LYS A 40 -16.31 1.48 -1.91
C LYS A 40 -16.25 0.26 -0.97
N ILE A 41 -15.10 -0.39 -0.86
CA ILE A 41 -14.92 -1.54 0.06
C ILE A 41 -15.15 -1.13 1.50
N ARG A 42 -14.61 0.02 1.91
CA ARG A 42 -14.78 0.55 3.26
C ARG A 42 -16.26 0.69 3.62
N ASP A 43 -17.03 1.30 2.73
CA ASP A 43 -18.44 1.60 2.99
C ASP A 43 -19.32 0.34 2.86
N ASN A 44 -18.96 -0.59 1.97
CA ASN A 44 -19.67 -1.86 1.78
C ASN A 44 -18.74 -3.01 1.38
N PRO A 45 -18.09 -3.70 2.36
CA PRO A 45 -17.14 -4.75 2.06
C PRO A 45 -17.79 -5.98 1.40
N THR A 46 -19.10 -6.17 1.61
CA THR A 46 -19.86 -7.28 1.01
C THR A 46 -20.06 -7.14 -0.50
N ASP A 47 -19.92 -5.93 -1.05
CA ASP A 47 -19.94 -5.67 -2.50
C ASP A 47 -18.69 -6.20 -3.20
N CYS A 48 -17.68 -6.63 -2.44
CA CYS A 48 -16.44 -7.18 -2.96
C CYS A 48 -16.30 -8.64 -2.50
N PRO A 49 -16.85 -9.62 -3.24
CA PRO A 49 -16.86 -11.03 -2.83
C PRO A 49 -15.46 -11.63 -2.65
N MET A 50 -14.46 -11.03 -3.30
CA MET A 50 -13.05 -11.42 -3.22
C MET A 50 -12.28 -10.65 -2.14
N PHE A 51 -12.89 -9.62 -1.54
CA PHE A 51 -12.31 -8.93 -0.40
C PHE A 51 -12.35 -9.87 0.81
N PRO A 52 -11.22 -10.03 1.52
CA PRO A 52 -11.16 -11.03 2.57
C PRO A 52 -12.12 -10.68 3.71
N ASN A 53 -12.96 -11.64 4.11
CA ASN A 53 -13.79 -11.51 5.31
C ASN A 53 -12.93 -11.76 6.55
N ILE A 54 -12.34 -10.74 7.19
CA ILE A 54 -11.35 -10.97 8.25
C ILE A 54 -11.46 -10.07 9.47
N ASN A 55 -11.91 -10.68 10.58
CA ASN A 55 -11.53 -10.41 11.96
C ASN A 55 -10.65 -11.57 12.48
N ARG A 56 -9.44 -11.73 11.94
CA ARG A 56 -8.45 -12.76 12.33
C ARG A 56 -7.06 -12.13 12.39
N PRO A 57 -6.05 -12.76 13.03
CA PRO A 57 -4.71 -12.19 13.21
C PRO A 57 -3.99 -11.66 11.96
N ASN A 58 -4.37 -12.10 10.75
CA ASN A 58 -3.73 -11.69 9.50
C ASN A 58 -4.53 -10.66 8.67
N GLY A 59 -5.66 -10.14 9.16
CA GLY A 59 -6.59 -9.32 8.36
C GLY A 59 -5.96 -8.06 7.76
N ALA A 60 -5.14 -7.35 8.53
CA ALA A 60 -4.41 -6.18 8.04
C ALA A 60 -3.41 -6.54 6.91
N ALA A 61 -2.65 -7.63 7.08
CA ALA A 61 -1.68 -8.08 6.08
C ALA A 61 -2.38 -8.51 4.78
N GLU A 62 -3.46 -9.27 4.89
CA GLU A 62 -4.25 -9.71 3.74
C GLU A 62 -4.92 -8.53 3.01
N THR A 63 -5.41 -7.54 3.76
CA THR A 63 -5.95 -6.29 3.19
C THR A 63 -4.89 -5.54 2.39
N LEU A 64 -3.67 -5.39 2.94
CA LEU A 64 -2.57 -4.73 2.23
C LEU A 64 -2.18 -5.50 0.96
N CYS A 65 -2.08 -6.83 1.04
CA CYS A 65 -1.82 -7.67 -0.13
C CYS A 65 -2.92 -7.53 -1.20
N TYR A 66 -4.18 -7.50 -0.78
CA TYR A 66 -5.31 -7.34 -1.68
C TYR A 66 -5.26 -6.00 -2.42
N MET A 67 -5.07 -4.90 -1.68
CA MET A 67 -5.00 -3.55 -2.28
C MET A 67 -3.80 -3.38 -3.20
N GLN A 68 -2.64 -3.96 -2.84
CA GLN A 68 -1.47 -3.97 -3.69
C GLN A 68 -1.68 -4.80 -4.96
N GLY A 69 -2.38 -5.93 -4.87
CA GLY A 69 -2.75 -6.77 -6.02
C GLY A 69 -3.71 -6.05 -6.97
N TYR A 70 -4.74 -5.40 -6.44
CA TYR A 70 -5.67 -4.58 -7.24
C TYR A 70 -4.93 -3.45 -7.95
N LEU A 71 -4.08 -2.71 -7.23
CA LEU A 71 -3.25 -1.65 -7.79
C LEU A 71 -2.33 -2.19 -8.90
N ALA A 72 -1.69 -3.34 -8.69
CA ALA A 72 -0.83 -3.95 -9.69
C ALA A 72 -1.59 -4.27 -10.98
N GLY A 73 -2.80 -4.84 -10.88
CA GLY A 73 -3.66 -5.10 -12.04
C GLY A 73 -4.08 -3.81 -12.76
N ARG A 74 -4.34 -2.73 -12.03
CA ARG A 74 -4.64 -1.42 -12.62
C ARG A 74 -3.43 -0.82 -13.33
N ILE A 75 -2.25 -0.89 -12.73
CA ILE A 75 -1.00 -0.45 -13.36
C ILE A 75 -0.73 -1.27 -14.64
N GLU A 76 -0.93 -2.59 -14.59
CA GLU A 76 -0.75 -3.45 -15.76
C GLU A 76 -1.70 -3.05 -16.91
N SER A 77 -2.94 -2.67 -16.59
CA SER A 77 -3.91 -2.21 -17.60
C SER A 77 -3.54 -0.89 -18.29
N VAL A 78 -2.64 -0.08 -17.71
CA VAL A 78 -2.09 1.13 -18.35
C VAL A 78 -1.16 0.76 -19.52
N GLY A 79 -0.62 -0.47 -19.54
CA GLY A 79 0.26 -0.95 -20.62
C GLY A 79 1.72 -0.47 -20.50
N GLU A 80 2.03 0.32 -19.48
CA GLU A 80 3.39 0.80 -19.19
C GLU A 80 3.89 0.26 -17.86
N ARG A 81 5.17 -0.13 -17.81
CA ARG A 81 5.81 -0.55 -16.57
C ARG A 81 6.41 0.67 -15.86
N PRO A 82 5.99 0.99 -14.62
CA PRO A 82 6.56 2.10 -13.88
C PRO A 82 8.03 1.85 -13.55
N THR A 83 8.82 2.92 -13.50
CA THR A 83 10.17 2.86 -12.93
C THR A 83 10.08 2.53 -11.42
N ARG A 84 11.20 2.13 -10.83
CA ARG A 84 11.26 1.84 -9.38
C ARG A 84 10.82 3.04 -8.53
N GLU A 85 11.19 4.26 -8.93
CA GLU A 85 10.84 5.49 -8.22
C GLU A 85 9.35 5.81 -8.38
N GLN A 86 8.82 5.69 -9.60
CA GLN A 86 7.38 5.82 -9.86
C GLN A 86 6.59 4.80 -9.04
N MET A 87 7.00 3.54 -9.03
CA MET A 87 6.31 2.50 -8.26
C MET A 87 6.37 2.78 -6.74
N ARG A 88 7.47 3.36 -6.25
CA ARG A 88 7.56 3.79 -4.84
C ARG A 88 6.58 4.92 -4.55
N ALA A 89 6.47 5.90 -5.44
CA ALA A 89 5.53 7.01 -5.32
C ALA A 89 4.07 6.55 -5.41
N ILE A 90 3.73 5.69 -6.39
CA ILE A 90 2.40 5.11 -6.57
C ILE A 90 1.96 4.35 -5.32
N ARG A 91 2.80 3.42 -4.84
CA ARG A 91 2.48 2.67 -3.61
C ARG A 91 2.34 3.58 -2.41
N HIS A 92 3.21 4.58 -2.26
CA HIS A 92 3.12 5.50 -1.14
C HIS A 92 1.82 6.29 -1.18
N ASP A 93 1.44 6.83 -2.33
CA ASP A 93 0.21 7.59 -2.49
C ASP A 93 -1.04 6.75 -2.17
N VAL A 94 -1.12 5.54 -2.71
CA VAL A 94 -2.27 4.65 -2.47
C VAL A 94 -2.31 4.12 -1.04
N MET A 95 -1.17 3.66 -0.49
CA MET A 95 -1.15 3.06 0.86
C MET A 95 -1.31 4.09 1.99
N HIS A 96 -1.17 5.39 1.70
CA HIS A 96 -1.45 6.47 2.65
C HIS A 96 -2.80 7.15 2.39
N ASP A 97 -3.61 6.63 1.47
CA ASP A 97 -4.99 7.07 1.30
C ASP A 97 -5.82 6.70 2.53
N ASP A 98 -6.70 7.61 2.97
CA ASP A 98 -7.46 7.43 4.20
C ASP A 98 -8.39 6.22 4.13
N ALA A 99 -9.05 5.98 3.00
CA ALA A 99 -9.92 4.82 2.87
C ALA A 99 -9.11 3.52 2.95
N VAL A 100 -7.92 3.47 2.35
CA VAL A 100 -7.03 2.29 2.46
C VAL A 100 -6.60 2.06 3.90
N ARG A 101 -6.21 3.13 4.61
CA ARG A 101 -5.81 3.06 6.03
C ARG A 101 -6.95 2.61 6.92
N GLU A 102 -8.14 3.14 6.71
CA GLU A 102 -9.35 2.80 7.48
C GLU A 102 -9.75 1.33 7.31
N ILE A 103 -9.67 0.77 6.09
CA ILE A 103 -9.91 -0.66 5.88
C ILE A 103 -8.84 -1.47 6.63
N VAL A 104 -7.56 -1.11 6.51
CA VAL A 104 -6.47 -1.85 7.16
C VAL A 104 -6.63 -1.86 8.68
N VAL A 105 -6.99 -0.71 9.28
CA VAL A 105 -7.27 -0.59 10.72
C VAL A 105 -8.52 -1.39 11.10
N GLY A 106 -9.61 -1.28 10.34
CA GLY A 106 -10.85 -2.01 10.59
C GLY A 106 -10.70 -3.53 10.52
N MET A 107 -9.67 -4.02 9.85
CA MET A 107 -9.34 -5.45 9.69
C MET A 107 -8.30 -5.95 10.70
N GLN A 108 -7.86 -5.09 11.63
CA GLN A 108 -7.04 -5.51 12.76
C GLN A 108 -7.93 -6.22 13.79
N ASP A 109 -7.42 -7.32 14.35
CA ASP A 109 -8.14 -8.08 15.36
C ASP A 109 -8.38 -7.21 16.60
N THR A 110 -9.65 -6.87 16.86
CA THR A 110 -10.04 -6.04 18.00
C THR A 110 -9.73 -6.70 19.35
N THR A 111 -9.47 -8.01 19.39
CA THR A 111 -9.04 -8.72 20.61
C THR A 111 -7.57 -8.47 20.95
N LEU A 112 -6.80 -7.83 20.04
CA LEU A 112 -5.45 -7.33 20.32
C LEU A 112 -5.47 -5.96 21.04
N TYR A 113 -6.63 -5.33 21.18
CA TYR A 113 -6.83 -4.11 21.95
C TYR A 113 -7.50 -4.44 23.28
N LEU A 114 -6.89 -4.04 24.38
CA LEU A 114 -7.50 -4.18 25.69
C LEU A 114 -8.56 -3.08 25.89
N PRO A 115 -9.62 -3.33 26.66
CA PRO A 115 -10.55 -2.28 27.07
C PRO A 115 -9.75 -1.14 27.74
N GLY A 116 -9.66 0.01 27.08
CA GLY A 116 -8.93 1.19 27.55
C GLY A 116 -7.73 1.61 26.69
N ASP A 117 -7.36 0.84 25.66
CA ASP A 117 -6.36 1.31 24.70
C ASP A 117 -6.92 2.46 23.85
N PRO A 118 -6.17 3.56 23.66
CA PRO A 118 -6.58 4.60 22.72
C PRO A 118 -6.59 4.00 21.31
N LEU A 119 -7.76 4.00 20.68
CA LEU A 119 -7.86 3.73 19.25
C LEU A 119 -7.09 4.83 18.49
N PRO A 120 -6.29 4.46 17.48
CA PRO A 120 -5.49 5.40 16.70
C PRO A 120 -6.33 6.38 15.88
#